data_AF-F3M3M5-F1
#
_entry.id   AF-F3M3M5-F1
#
_cell.length_a   1.000
_cell.length_b   1.000
_cell.length_c   1.000
_cell.angle_alpha   90.00
_cell.angle_beta   90.00
_cell.angle_gamma   90.00
#
_symmetry.space_group_name_H-M   'P 1'
#
loop_
_entity.id
_entity.type
_entity.pdbx_description
1 polymer ?
#
loop_
_entity_poly.entity_id
_entity_poly.type
_entity_poly.pdbx_seq_one_letter_code
_entity_poly.pdbx_strand_id
1 'polypeptide(L)'
;MIFLVLQRNKRSFVPYMKGTMMYGGGKEVVVSIRYPLGSFEPLVEPTLEDRQKFMQQIPSIVPTLRQIIMKCPLSQLHMPYREGGWSIQQIVHHLADNDMNAYLRFKRALTEDEPLASSYREDLWAELSDYTEVPVENSLSLLETLHFRFLILLKDLHPEDFKRTMRTQVLGSITLDIALQRFVWHNQHHIAQIRSIANREAVKLHKE
;
A
#
# COMPACT_ATOMS: atom_id res chain seq x y z
N MET A 1 -35.07 23.87 16.28
CA MET A 1 -33.98 23.52 15.35
C MET A 1 -32.67 23.69 16.09
N ILE A 2 -32.07 22.57 16.51
CA ILE A 2 -30.89 22.53 17.38
C ILE A 2 -29.64 22.69 16.51
N PHE A 3 -28.85 23.73 16.79
CA PHE A 3 -27.48 23.87 16.32
C PHE A 3 -26.57 22.97 17.17
N LEU A 4 -25.83 22.04 16.54
CA LEU A 4 -24.74 21.32 17.18
C LEU A 4 -23.46 21.53 16.38
N VAL A 5 -22.60 22.36 16.98
CA VAL A 5 -21.22 22.62 16.58
C VAL A 5 -20.38 21.40 16.96
N LEU A 6 -19.88 20.66 15.97
CA LEU A 6 -18.82 19.67 16.21
C LEU A 6 -17.46 20.36 16.10
N GLN A 7 -16.82 20.56 17.25
CA GLN A 7 -15.41 20.91 17.36
C GLN A 7 -14.58 19.81 16.68
N ARG A 8 -14.01 20.12 15.51
CA ARG A 8 -13.00 19.27 14.88
C ARG A 8 -11.69 19.38 15.66
N ASN A 9 -11.31 18.26 16.25
CA ASN A 9 -10.04 18.05 16.92
C ASN A 9 -8.91 18.16 15.87
N LYS A 10 -8.17 19.27 15.87
CA LYS A 10 -7.00 19.46 14.99
C LYS A 10 -5.87 18.55 15.49
N ARG A 11 -5.73 17.36 14.91
CA ARG A 11 -4.45 16.63 14.99
C ARG A 11 -3.47 17.27 14.02
N SER A 12 -2.47 17.90 14.60
CA SER A 12 -1.38 18.62 13.94
C SER A 12 -0.54 17.69 13.05
N PHE A 13 -0.40 18.11 11.80
CA PHE A 13 0.58 17.62 10.84
C PHE A 13 2.00 17.88 11.38
N VAL A 14 2.80 16.84 11.58
CA VAL A 14 4.22 17.00 11.88
C VAL A 14 5.01 16.84 10.57
N PRO A 15 5.61 17.91 10.03
CA PRO A 15 6.45 17.80 8.85
C PRO A 15 7.78 17.13 9.20
N TYR A 16 8.30 16.34 8.25
CA TYR A 16 9.55 15.60 8.35
C TYR A 16 10.74 16.58 8.46
N MET A 17 11.33 16.71 9.65
CA MET A 17 12.66 17.33 9.80
C MET A 17 13.73 16.26 9.73
N LYS A 18 14.70 16.45 8.82
CA LYS A 18 16.01 15.79 8.88
C LYS A 18 16.71 16.21 10.17
N GLY A 19 17.06 15.23 11.01
CA GLY A 19 17.83 15.47 12.22
C GLY A 19 18.08 14.19 13.00
N THR A 20 19.29 13.66 12.92
CA THR A 20 19.77 12.54 13.72
C THR A 20 19.88 12.97 15.19
N MET A 21 19.05 12.39 16.06
CA MET A 21 19.21 12.44 17.51
C MET A 21 18.85 11.07 18.08
N MET A 22 19.89 10.35 18.52
CA MET A 22 19.82 9.02 19.12
C MET A 22 19.19 9.10 20.51
N TYR A 23 18.01 8.51 20.69
CA TYR A 23 17.46 8.18 22.02
C TYR A 23 16.70 6.84 21.96
N GLY A 24 17.32 5.84 22.60
CA GLY A 24 16.73 4.68 23.28
C GLY A 24 15.63 3.87 22.58
N GLY A 25 15.97 2.63 22.20
CA GLY A 25 15.17 1.38 22.16
C GLY A 25 13.73 1.37 21.62
N GLY A 26 12.86 2.30 22.03
CA GLY A 26 11.47 2.37 21.60
C GLY A 26 11.26 2.98 20.21
N LYS A 27 12.08 3.94 19.79
CA LYS A 27 11.95 4.56 18.45
C LYS A 27 12.27 3.60 17.31
N GLU A 28 13.32 2.78 17.43
CA GLU A 28 13.69 1.79 16.41
C GLU A 28 12.63 0.69 16.26
N VAL A 29 12.07 0.20 17.38
CA VAL A 29 11.01 -0.82 17.36
C VAL A 29 9.72 -0.28 16.73
N VAL A 30 9.33 0.97 17.03
CA VAL A 30 8.14 1.61 16.44
C VAL A 30 8.32 1.89 14.95
N VAL A 31 9.51 2.33 14.51
CA VAL A 31 9.83 2.52 13.08
C VAL A 31 9.81 1.18 12.34
N SER A 32 10.36 0.12 12.94
CA SER A 32 10.35 -1.24 12.38
C SER A 32 8.94 -1.78 12.15
N ILE A 33 8.01 -1.60 13.10
CA ILE A 33 6.62 -2.07 12.94
C ILE A 33 5.87 -1.30 11.86
N ARG A 34 6.15 0.00 11.69
CA ARG A 34 5.55 0.82 10.63
C ARG A 34 6.11 0.48 9.26
N TYR A 35 7.41 0.19 9.18
CA TYR A 35 8.15 -0.13 7.96
C TYR A 35 8.83 -1.50 8.08
N PRO A 36 8.06 -2.61 8.05
CA PRO A 36 8.60 -3.95 8.27
C PRO A 36 9.60 -4.39 7.19
N LEU A 37 9.58 -3.75 6.01
CA LEU A 37 10.51 -3.98 4.91
C LEU A 37 11.54 -2.85 4.75
N GLY A 38 11.65 -1.92 5.71
CA GLY A 38 12.45 -0.70 5.55
C GLY A 38 11.81 0.32 4.61
N SER A 39 12.60 1.25 4.08
CA SER A 39 12.16 2.25 3.10
C SER A 39 12.30 1.72 1.68
N PHE A 40 11.52 2.29 0.74
CA PHE A 40 11.62 1.96 -0.67
C PHE A 40 12.88 2.58 -1.29
N GLU A 41 13.72 1.75 -1.90
CA GLU A 41 14.91 2.14 -2.64
C GLU A 41 14.81 1.56 -4.07
N PRO A 42 14.65 2.39 -5.12
CA PRO A 42 14.51 1.90 -6.48
C PRO A 42 15.84 1.46 -7.10
N LEU A 43 15.82 0.40 -7.90
CA LEU A 43 16.86 0.12 -8.88
C LEU A 43 16.80 1.19 -9.98
N VAL A 44 17.96 1.78 -10.27
CA VAL A 44 18.17 2.71 -11.37
C VAL A 44 18.36 1.91 -12.65
N GLU A 45 17.61 2.25 -13.71
CA GLU A 45 17.68 1.60 -15.03
C GLU A 45 17.54 0.06 -15.00
N PRO A 46 16.38 -0.47 -14.55
CA PRO A 46 16.17 -1.91 -14.45
C PRO A 46 16.28 -2.60 -15.81
N THR A 47 16.86 -3.79 -15.81
CA THR A 47 16.95 -4.64 -17.01
C THR A 47 15.58 -5.23 -17.38
N LEU A 48 15.49 -5.86 -18.55
CA LEU A 48 14.29 -6.65 -18.91
C LEU A 48 14.00 -7.74 -17.86
N GLU A 49 15.03 -8.41 -17.36
CA GLU A 49 14.88 -9.46 -16.36
C GLU A 49 14.37 -8.89 -15.02
N ASP A 50 14.85 -7.73 -14.60
CA ASP A 50 14.37 -7.06 -13.38
C ASP A 50 12.89 -6.70 -13.50
N ARG A 51 12.49 -6.10 -14.63
CA ARG A 51 11.07 -5.81 -14.91
C ARG A 51 10.21 -7.06 -14.85
N GLN A 52 10.68 -8.16 -15.44
CA GLN A 52 10.00 -9.45 -15.39
C GLN A 52 9.86 -9.97 -13.95
N LYS A 53 10.91 -9.87 -13.12
CA LYS A 53 10.86 -10.23 -11.69
C LYS A 53 9.84 -9.39 -10.91
N PHE A 54 9.73 -8.09 -11.19
CA PHE A 54 8.71 -7.25 -10.57
C PHE A 54 7.30 -7.64 -11.02
N MET A 55 7.08 -7.82 -12.32
CA MET A 55 5.78 -8.23 -12.86
C MET A 55 5.33 -9.61 -12.36
N GLN A 56 6.26 -10.57 -12.20
CA GLN A 56 5.95 -11.89 -11.67
C GLN A 56 5.49 -11.90 -10.21
N GLN A 57 5.76 -10.83 -9.45
CA GLN A 57 5.27 -10.72 -8.07
C GLN A 57 3.80 -10.33 -8.00
N ILE A 58 3.30 -9.54 -8.97
CA ILE A 58 1.91 -9.05 -8.99
C ILE A 58 0.87 -10.17 -8.84
N PRO A 59 0.87 -11.26 -9.64
CA PRO A 59 -0.16 -12.28 -9.53
C PRO A 59 -0.11 -13.08 -8.22
N SER A 60 0.96 -12.97 -7.44
CA SER A 60 1.07 -13.65 -6.14
C SER A 60 0.47 -12.84 -4.97
N ILE A 61 0.16 -11.56 -5.18
CA ILE A 61 -0.34 -10.65 -4.12
C ILE A 61 -1.68 -11.15 -3.56
N VAL A 62 -2.70 -11.31 -4.41
CA VAL A 62 -4.05 -11.70 -3.96
C VAL A 62 -4.07 -13.11 -3.34
N PRO A 63 -3.47 -14.16 -3.94
CA PRO A 63 -3.37 -15.47 -3.29
C PRO A 63 -2.69 -15.43 -1.93
N THR A 64 -1.63 -14.63 -1.79
CA THR A 64 -0.93 -14.45 -0.52
C THR A 64 -1.84 -13.82 0.54
N LEU A 65 -2.56 -12.75 0.19
CA LEU A 65 -3.51 -12.09 1.08
C LEU A 65 -4.61 -13.05 1.52
N ARG A 66 -5.25 -13.77 0.57
CA ARG A 66 -6.27 -14.79 0.87
C ARG A 66 -5.73 -15.85 1.83
N GLN A 67 -4.52 -16.37 1.59
CA GLN A 67 -3.91 -17.38 2.46
C GLN A 67 -3.71 -16.88 3.88
N ILE A 68 -3.28 -15.63 4.06
CA ILE A 68 -3.10 -15.03 5.39
C ILE A 68 -4.46 -14.83 6.07
N ILE A 69 -5.41 -14.22 5.36
CA ILE A 69 -6.74 -13.89 5.86
C ILE A 69 -7.54 -15.14 6.25
N MET A 70 -7.48 -16.21 5.44
CA MET A 70 -8.14 -17.48 5.76
C MET A 70 -7.68 -18.11 7.08
N LYS A 71 -6.45 -17.79 7.52
CA LYS A 71 -5.88 -18.28 8.77
C LYS A 71 -6.13 -17.33 9.95
N CYS A 72 -6.71 -16.15 9.71
CA CYS A 72 -7.02 -15.17 10.73
C CYS A 72 -8.47 -15.36 11.23
N PRO A 73 -8.70 -15.50 12.54
CA PRO A 73 -10.02 -15.32 13.12
C PRO A 73 -10.66 -13.99 12.73
N LEU A 74 -11.98 -13.95 12.56
CA LEU A 74 -12.71 -12.72 12.19
C LEU A 74 -12.41 -11.54 13.14
N SER A 75 -12.21 -11.82 14.43
CA SER A 75 -11.84 -10.80 15.42
C SER A 75 -10.52 -10.09 15.09
N GLN A 76 -9.57 -10.77 14.43
CA GLN A 76 -8.28 -10.19 14.04
C GLN A 76 -8.40 -9.29 12.81
N LEU A 77 -9.43 -9.45 11.97
CA LEU A 77 -9.60 -8.59 10.79
C LEU A 77 -9.77 -7.12 11.17
N HIS A 78 -10.37 -6.87 12.33
CA HIS A 78 -10.58 -5.53 12.88
C HIS A 78 -9.46 -5.07 13.82
N MET A 79 -8.45 -5.91 14.08
CA MET A 79 -7.33 -5.56 14.96
C MET A 79 -6.32 -4.66 14.24
N PRO A 80 -5.91 -3.53 14.85
CA PRO A 80 -4.94 -2.64 14.24
C PRO A 80 -3.52 -3.23 14.25
N TYR A 81 -2.75 -3.00 13.19
CA TYR A 81 -1.36 -3.51 13.07
C TYR A 81 -0.40 -2.94 14.10
N ARG A 82 -0.71 -1.74 14.60
CA ARG A 82 -0.03 -1.05 15.71
C ARG A 82 -1.01 -0.11 16.38
N GLU A 83 -0.64 0.43 17.53
CA GLU A 83 -1.42 1.50 18.16
C GLU A 83 -1.62 2.69 17.20
N GLY A 84 -2.89 3.09 17.02
CA GLY A 84 -3.30 4.12 16.05
C GLY A 84 -3.01 3.79 14.59
N GLY A 85 -2.74 2.52 14.25
CA GLY A 85 -2.61 2.02 12.89
C GLY A 85 -3.93 1.47 12.33
N TRP A 86 -3.92 1.11 11.05
CA TRP A 86 -5.06 0.49 10.39
C TRP A 86 -5.24 -0.97 10.79
N SER A 87 -6.49 -1.44 10.71
CA SER A 87 -6.83 -2.85 10.80
C SER A 87 -6.43 -3.64 9.54
N ILE A 88 -6.46 -4.98 9.60
CA ILE A 88 -6.28 -5.82 8.40
C ILE A 88 -7.29 -5.42 7.33
N GLN A 89 -8.57 -5.28 7.71
CA GLN A 89 -9.64 -4.92 6.80
C GLN A 89 -9.34 -3.59 6.08
N GLN A 90 -8.98 -2.55 6.84
CA GLN A 90 -8.62 -1.25 6.26
C GLN A 90 -7.40 -1.34 5.34
N ILE A 91 -6.38 -2.14 5.68
CA ILE A 91 -5.22 -2.33 4.81
C ILE A 91 -5.63 -3.02 3.50
N VAL A 92 -6.50 -4.02 3.53
CA VAL A 92 -6.96 -4.74 2.31
C VAL A 92 -7.76 -3.82 1.40
N HIS A 93 -8.67 -3.02 1.94
CA HIS A 93 -9.42 -2.03 1.15
C HIS A 93 -8.49 -0.96 0.57
N HIS A 94 -7.53 -0.45 1.36
CA HIS A 94 -6.51 0.49 0.88
C HIS A 94 -5.67 -0.08 -0.27
N LEU A 95 -5.29 -1.37 -0.22
CA LEU A 95 -4.58 -1.99 -1.34
C LEU A 95 -5.40 -1.93 -2.63
N ALA A 96 -6.70 -2.22 -2.57
CA ALA A 96 -7.57 -2.12 -3.75
C ALA A 96 -7.63 -0.70 -4.32
N ASP A 97 -7.80 0.30 -3.46
CA ASP A 97 -7.88 1.71 -3.89
C ASP A 97 -6.54 2.25 -4.41
N ASN A 98 -5.44 1.91 -3.74
CA ASN A 98 -4.10 2.29 -4.16
C ASN A 98 -3.76 1.71 -5.52
N ASP A 99 -4.05 0.42 -5.72
CA ASP A 99 -3.72 -0.28 -6.94
C ASP A 99 -4.59 0.21 -8.11
N MET A 100 -5.86 0.56 -7.87
CA MET A 100 -6.72 1.21 -8.88
C MET A 100 -6.13 2.55 -9.30
N ASN A 101 -5.70 3.36 -8.34
CA ASN A 101 -5.05 4.64 -8.62
C ASN A 101 -3.73 4.43 -9.38
N ALA A 102 -2.93 3.42 -9.02
CA ALA A 102 -1.71 3.08 -9.72
C ALA A 102 -1.99 2.70 -11.19
N TYR A 103 -2.94 1.80 -11.44
CA TYR A 103 -3.34 1.39 -12.78
C TYR A 103 -3.76 2.59 -13.65
N LEU A 104 -4.58 3.50 -13.11
CA LEU A 104 -5.00 4.70 -13.82
C LEU A 104 -3.83 5.65 -14.10
N ARG A 105 -2.93 5.85 -13.14
CA ARG A 105 -1.73 6.67 -13.32
C ARG A 105 -0.80 6.11 -14.40
N PHE A 106 -0.63 4.79 -14.45
CA PHE A 106 0.14 4.14 -15.52
C PHE A 106 -0.45 4.43 -16.89
N LYS A 107 -1.77 4.24 -17.05
CA LYS A 107 -2.43 4.57 -18.32
C LYS A 107 -2.23 6.02 -18.72
N ARG A 108 -2.41 6.96 -17.79
CA ARG A 108 -2.19 8.38 -18.06
C ARG A 108 -0.75 8.67 -18.45
N ALA A 109 0.23 8.15 -17.72
CA ALA A 109 1.64 8.33 -18.04
C ALA A 109 1.99 7.80 -19.44
N LEU A 110 1.34 6.71 -19.88
CA LEU A 110 1.52 6.15 -21.23
C LEU A 110 0.87 6.99 -22.34
N THR A 111 -0.13 7.80 -22.03
CA THR A 111 -0.94 8.52 -23.04
C THR A 111 -0.84 10.05 -22.96
N GLU A 112 -0.24 10.59 -21.92
CA GLU A 112 -0.07 12.03 -21.66
C GLU A 112 1.42 12.35 -21.42
N ASP A 113 1.82 13.59 -21.67
CA ASP A 113 3.18 14.07 -21.41
C ASP A 113 3.33 14.50 -19.94
N GLU A 114 4.10 13.74 -19.16
CA GLU A 114 4.38 13.96 -17.73
C GLU A 114 3.15 14.39 -16.91
N PRO A 115 2.06 13.59 -16.88
CA PRO A 115 0.85 13.99 -16.18
C PRO A 115 1.10 14.13 -14.67
N LEU A 116 0.40 15.07 -14.04
CA LEU A 116 0.32 15.13 -12.58
C LEU A 116 -0.52 13.96 -12.07
N ALA A 117 0.12 13.03 -11.37
CA ALA A 117 -0.50 11.92 -10.70
C ALA A 117 -1.37 12.41 -9.53
N SER A 118 -2.68 12.16 -9.62
CA SER A 118 -3.64 12.54 -8.58
C SER A 118 -3.23 11.96 -7.23
N SER A 119 -3.12 12.80 -6.20
CA SER A 119 -3.02 12.38 -4.80
C SER A 119 -4.40 12.15 -4.19
N TYR A 120 -4.47 11.40 -3.10
CA TYR A 120 -5.68 11.27 -2.30
C TYR A 120 -5.35 11.20 -0.81
N ARG A 121 -6.33 11.51 0.03
CA ARG A 121 -6.22 11.45 1.49
C ARG A 121 -6.58 10.04 1.96
N GLU A 122 -5.63 9.11 1.79
CA GLU A 122 -5.78 7.70 2.15
C GLU A 122 -6.25 7.49 3.60
N ASP A 123 -5.83 8.38 4.50
CA ASP A 123 -6.25 8.39 5.90
C ASP A 123 -7.75 8.64 6.05
N LEU A 124 -8.31 9.58 5.28
CA LEU A 124 -9.73 9.90 5.29
C LEU A 124 -10.57 8.89 4.50
N TRP A 125 -10.00 8.27 3.48
CA TRP A 125 -10.67 7.18 2.74
C TRP A 125 -10.88 5.98 3.66
N ALA A 126 -9.89 5.65 4.49
CA ALA A 126 -9.98 4.58 5.46
C ALA A 126 -11.01 4.79 6.59
N GLU A 127 -11.62 5.97 6.68
CA GLU A 127 -12.70 6.33 7.60
C GLU A 127 -14.10 6.26 6.97
N LEU A 128 -14.19 5.99 5.65
CA LEU A 128 -15.47 5.88 4.94
C LEU A 128 -16.17 4.56 5.27
N SER A 129 -17.50 4.54 5.10
CA SER A 129 -18.34 3.41 5.55
C SER A 129 -18.01 2.10 4.82
N ASP A 130 -17.61 2.16 3.55
CA ASP A 130 -17.24 0.99 2.75
C ASP A 130 -16.01 0.27 3.31
N TYR A 131 -15.08 0.97 3.97
CA TYR A 131 -13.94 0.36 4.65
C TYR A 131 -14.33 -0.45 5.90
N THR A 132 -15.54 -0.24 6.43
CA THR A 132 -16.06 -0.95 7.62
C THR A 132 -17.16 -1.95 7.30
N GLU A 133 -17.99 -1.67 6.31
CA GLU A 133 -19.19 -2.46 5.98
C GLU A 133 -18.93 -3.54 4.93
N VAL A 134 -17.98 -3.32 4.01
CA VAL A 134 -17.73 -4.24 2.90
C VAL A 134 -16.81 -5.39 3.35
N PRO A 135 -17.18 -6.66 3.09
CA PRO A 135 -16.28 -7.79 3.33
C PRO A 135 -14.98 -7.68 2.52
N VAL A 136 -13.86 -8.07 3.11
CA VAL A 136 -12.53 -8.02 2.47
C VAL A 136 -12.45 -8.77 1.14
N GLU A 137 -13.27 -9.81 0.95
CA GLU A 137 -13.30 -10.60 -0.29
C GLU A 137 -13.71 -9.77 -1.52
N ASN A 138 -14.54 -8.74 -1.34
CA ASN A 138 -14.91 -7.84 -2.43
C ASN A 138 -13.70 -7.06 -2.95
N SER A 139 -12.84 -6.56 -2.06
CA SER A 139 -11.59 -5.91 -2.43
C SER A 139 -10.57 -6.88 -3.02
N LEU A 140 -10.50 -8.12 -2.51
CA LEU A 140 -9.61 -9.16 -3.07
C LEU A 140 -10.01 -9.54 -4.50
N SER A 141 -11.32 -9.68 -4.76
CA SER A 141 -11.86 -9.96 -6.11
C SER A 141 -11.61 -8.79 -7.07
N LEU A 142 -11.74 -7.55 -6.58
CA LEU A 142 -11.42 -6.35 -7.35
C LEU A 142 -9.93 -6.29 -7.71
N LEU A 143 -9.06 -6.53 -6.73
CA LEU A 143 -7.61 -6.60 -6.93
C LEU A 143 -7.24 -7.67 -7.97
N GLU A 144 -7.83 -8.85 -7.89
CA GLU A 144 -7.55 -9.96 -8.84
C GLU A 144 -7.84 -9.56 -10.29
N THR A 145 -9.02 -8.97 -10.52
CA THR A 145 -9.42 -8.50 -11.86
C THR A 145 -8.53 -7.34 -12.32
N LEU A 146 -8.23 -6.41 -11.42
CA LEU A 146 -7.40 -5.25 -11.71
C LEU A 146 -5.98 -5.66 -12.07
N HIS A 147 -5.36 -6.53 -11.26
CA HIS A 147 -4.01 -7.04 -11.45
C HIS A 147 -3.88 -7.80 -12.75
N PHE A 148 -4.89 -8.59 -13.13
CA PHE A 148 -4.93 -9.25 -14.43
C PHE A 148 -4.85 -8.22 -15.57
N ARG A 149 -5.71 -7.20 -15.57
CA ARG A 149 -5.69 -6.15 -16.60
C ARG A 149 -4.38 -5.36 -16.59
N PHE A 150 -3.83 -5.11 -15.41
CA PHE A 150 -2.60 -4.35 -15.27
C PHE A 150 -1.40 -5.13 -15.79
N LEU A 151 -1.34 -6.45 -15.54
CA LEU A 151 -0.31 -7.31 -16.10
C LEU A 151 -0.35 -7.41 -17.62
N ILE A 152 -1.54 -7.48 -18.22
CA ILE A 152 -1.66 -7.43 -19.69
C ILE A 152 -1.08 -6.12 -20.22
N LEU A 153 -1.44 -4.98 -19.62
CA LEU A 153 -0.88 -3.68 -20.00
C LEU A 153 0.66 -3.68 -19.88
N LEU A 154 1.21 -4.12 -18.75
CA LEU A 154 2.66 -4.07 -18.48
C LEU A 154 3.47 -4.99 -19.40
N LYS A 155 2.91 -6.15 -19.80
CA LYS A 155 3.59 -7.11 -20.68
C LYS A 155 3.73 -6.61 -22.12
N ASP A 156 2.84 -5.74 -22.56
CA ASP A 156 2.86 -5.19 -23.92
C ASP A 156 3.76 -3.95 -24.05
N LEU A 157 4.29 -3.42 -22.94
CA LEU A 157 5.15 -2.23 -22.96
C LEU A 157 6.54 -2.53 -23.53
N HIS A 158 7.03 -1.64 -24.39
CA HIS A 158 8.42 -1.63 -24.81
C HIS A 158 9.32 -1.00 -23.75
N PRO A 159 10.64 -1.29 -23.76
CA PRO A 159 11.58 -0.70 -22.79
C PRO A 159 11.56 0.83 -22.73
N GLU A 160 11.28 1.52 -23.83
CA GLU A 160 11.18 2.98 -23.86
C GLU A 160 9.90 3.51 -23.18
N ASP A 161 8.81 2.74 -23.18
CA ASP A 161 7.57 3.14 -22.50
C ASP A 161 7.78 3.23 -20.98
N PHE A 162 8.62 2.36 -20.42
CA PHE A 162 8.97 2.41 -18.99
C PHE A 162 9.74 3.66 -18.58
N LYS A 163 10.35 4.38 -19.54
CA LYS A 163 11.01 5.67 -19.31
C LYS A 163 10.04 6.84 -19.29
N ARG A 164 8.78 6.66 -19.72
CA ARG A 164 7.75 7.69 -19.60
C ARG A 164 7.57 8.08 -18.14
N THR A 165 7.28 9.36 -17.91
CA THR A 165 7.25 9.94 -16.58
C THR A 165 5.86 10.36 -16.17
N MET A 166 5.68 10.48 -14.86
CA MET A 166 4.57 11.20 -14.24
C MET A 166 5.10 12.02 -13.08
N ARG A 167 4.45 13.15 -12.81
CA ARG A 167 4.79 13.99 -11.67
C ARG A 167 3.95 13.61 -10.47
N THR A 168 4.59 13.38 -9.32
CA THR A 168 3.91 13.15 -8.05
C THR A 168 4.16 14.32 -7.11
N GLN A 169 3.21 14.59 -6.20
CA GLN A 169 3.37 15.66 -5.22
C GLN A 169 4.49 15.40 -4.21
N VAL A 170 4.83 14.13 -3.96
CA VAL A 170 5.76 13.73 -2.89
C VAL A 170 7.16 13.43 -3.41
N LEU A 171 7.28 12.73 -4.55
CA LEU A 171 8.56 12.29 -5.09
C LEU A 171 9.05 13.15 -6.27
N GLY A 172 8.26 14.13 -6.70
CA GLY A 172 8.53 14.84 -7.95
C GLY A 172 8.28 13.96 -9.16
N SER A 173 9.05 14.18 -10.23
CA SER A 173 8.96 13.38 -11.46
C SER A 173 9.58 11.99 -11.25
N ILE A 174 8.83 10.96 -11.62
CA ILE A 174 9.27 9.56 -11.57
C ILE A 174 8.95 8.85 -12.89
N THR A 175 9.78 7.89 -13.27
CA THR A 175 9.53 7.02 -14.42
C THR A 175 8.52 5.91 -14.08
N LEU A 176 7.95 5.29 -15.12
CA LEU A 176 7.12 4.09 -14.95
C LEU A 176 7.91 2.90 -14.38
N ASP A 177 9.23 2.82 -14.64
CA ASP A 177 10.10 1.85 -13.96
C ASP A 177 10.11 2.01 -12.44
N ILE A 178 10.29 3.24 -11.94
CA ILE A 178 10.25 3.53 -10.50
C ILE A 178 8.84 3.25 -9.96
N ALA A 179 7.80 3.61 -10.71
CA ALA A 179 6.43 3.40 -10.32
C ALA A 179 6.06 1.90 -10.18
N LEU A 180 6.57 1.04 -11.08
CA LEU A 180 6.34 -0.41 -11.03
C LEU A 180 6.98 -1.02 -9.79
N GLN A 181 8.24 -0.65 -9.52
CA GLN A 181 8.96 -1.10 -8.34
C GLN A 181 8.24 -0.67 -7.05
N ARG A 182 7.78 0.59 -7.01
CA ARG A 182 7.04 1.12 -5.87
C ARG A 182 5.70 0.42 -5.67
N PHE A 183 4.98 0.10 -6.74
CA PHE A 183 3.73 -0.65 -6.71
C PHE A 183 3.92 -2.03 -6.05
N VAL A 184 4.96 -2.77 -6.47
CA VAL A 184 5.28 -4.08 -5.91
C VAL A 184 5.71 -3.95 -4.45
N TRP A 185 6.64 -3.03 -4.14
CA TRP A 185 7.10 -2.81 -2.78
C TRP A 185 5.96 -2.41 -1.83
N HIS A 186 5.04 -1.55 -2.26
CA HIS A 186 3.90 -1.09 -1.46
C HIS A 186 2.98 -2.27 -1.08
N ASN A 187 2.67 -3.12 -2.04
CA ASN A 187 1.89 -4.34 -1.81
C ASN A 187 2.60 -5.28 -0.82
N GLN A 188 3.89 -5.54 -1.01
CA GLN A 188 4.65 -6.41 -0.11
C GLN A 188 4.78 -5.81 1.31
N HIS A 189 4.94 -4.49 1.42
CA HIS A 189 5.01 -3.77 2.67
C HIS A 189 3.72 -3.96 3.50
N HIS A 190 2.56 -3.81 2.87
CA HIS A 190 1.27 -4.01 3.54
C HIS A 190 0.98 -5.49 3.84
N ILE A 191 1.36 -6.41 2.96
CA ILE A 191 1.33 -7.85 3.27
C ILE A 191 2.15 -8.15 4.53
N ALA A 192 3.34 -7.55 4.68
CA ALA A 192 4.17 -7.74 5.87
C ALA A 192 3.50 -7.16 7.14
N GLN A 193 2.82 -6.02 7.04
CA GLN A 193 2.01 -5.49 8.15
C GLN A 193 0.89 -6.46 8.54
N ILE A 194 0.13 -7.00 7.58
CA ILE A 194 -0.94 -7.98 7.84
C ILE A 194 -0.37 -9.26 8.49
N ARG A 195 0.75 -9.79 7.96
CA ARG A 195 1.44 -10.97 8.55
C ARG A 195 1.84 -10.72 10.00
N SER A 196 2.28 -9.51 10.33
CA SER A 196 2.69 -9.17 11.71
C SER A 196 1.53 -9.29 12.71
N ILE A 197 0.28 -9.09 12.27
CA ILE A 197 -0.92 -9.24 13.09
C ILE A 197 -1.29 -10.71 13.21
N ALA A 198 -1.38 -11.40 12.08
CA ALA A 198 -1.73 -12.83 12.02
C ALA A 198 -0.81 -13.68 12.91
N ASN A 199 0.48 -13.33 13.00
CA ASN A 199 1.45 -14.07 13.80
C ASN A 199 1.44 -13.71 15.30
N ARG A 200 0.87 -12.57 15.73
CA ARG A 200 0.89 -12.15 17.15
C ARG A 200 0.10 -13.09 18.07
N GLU A 201 -0.92 -13.74 17.55
CA GLU A 201 -1.78 -14.61 18.36
C GLU A 201 -1.41 -16.09 18.27
N ALA A 202 -0.76 -16.53 17.19
CA ALA A 202 -0.15 -17.87 17.16
C ALA A 202 0.84 -18.07 18.32
N VAL A 203 1.55 -17.00 18.72
CA VAL A 203 2.47 -17.00 19.87
C VAL A 203 1.73 -16.96 21.22
N LYS A 204 0.53 -16.40 21.29
CA LYS A 204 -0.28 -16.39 22.53
C LYS A 204 -0.97 -17.74 22.77
N LEU A 205 -1.55 -18.33 21.71
CA LEU A 205 -2.20 -19.65 21.74
C LEU A 205 -1.24 -20.82 22.01
N HIS A 206 0.08 -20.62 21.92
CA HIS A 206 1.09 -21.64 22.28
C HIS A 206 1.73 -21.40 23.65
N LYS A 207 1.28 -20.38 24.38
CA LYS A 207 1.76 -20.03 25.74
C LYS A 207 0.72 -20.27 26.84
N GLU A 208 -0.43 -20.82 26.47
CA GLU A 208 -1.48 -21.32 27.36
C GLU A 208 -1.56 -22.85 27.22
#